data_AF-A0A9E6ER91-F1
#
_entry.id   AF-A0A9E6ER91-F1
#
_cell.length_a   1.000
_cell.length_b   1.000
_cell.length_c   1.000
_cell.angle_alpha   90.00
_cell.angle_beta   90.00
_cell.angle_gamma   90.00
#
_symmetry.space_group_name_H-M   'P 1'
#
loop_
_entity.id
_entity.type
_entity.pdbx_description
1 polymer ?
#
loop_
_entity_poly.entity_id
_entity_poly.type
_entity_poly.pdbx_seq_one_letter_code
_entity_poly.pdbx_strand_id
1 'polypeptide(L)'
;MFGWIPVVMVLFKRFEARLAVSIAFVAGWMFLPVAAFKLPVLPDYTKTTATCVGILAGAWFFDKDRFGEFQFNPADIPMLLWCTSPFFSSVANDLGAYDGLSQTMYQSITWGLPYYIARIYYSDFEAMKILALAVFIGGIVYIPFCWFEMIMSPQLHRMTYGFHQHNFLQTLRDGGGFRPMVYMDHGLMTSMWMVLGVFLGTWLLYIGELPKKIMSVPTLYLLGMLLFPTIMMQSVGAIVLLFIGLLVLLLSTRMKSTVLVLVMVIVPHLY
;
A
#
# COMPACT_ATOMS: atom_id res chain seq x y z
N MET A 1 14.92 -8.66 3.59
CA MET A 1 14.10 -8.91 2.38
C MET A 1 13.95 -10.39 2.06
N PHE A 2 15.03 -11.16 1.87
CA PHE A 2 14.91 -12.60 1.55
C PHE A 2 14.21 -13.43 2.64
N GLY A 3 14.45 -13.09 3.92
CA GLY A 3 13.74 -13.72 5.04
C GLY A 3 12.22 -13.44 5.08
N TRP A 4 11.70 -12.54 4.25
CA TRP A 4 10.26 -12.28 4.19
C TRP A 4 9.48 -13.47 3.63
N ILE A 5 10.05 -14.19 2.66
CA ILE A 5 9.37 -15.34 2.03
C ILE A 5 9.05 -16.42 3.09
N PRO A 6 10.00 -16.90 3.92
CA PRO A 6 9.68 -17.79 5.04
C PRO A 6 8.65 -17.23 6.02
N VAL A 7 8.69 -15.93 6.33
CA VAL A 7 7.71 -15.29 7.23
C VAL A 7 6.31 -15.39 6.65
N VAL A 8 6.15 -15.11 5.35
CA VAL A 8 4.85 -15.25 4.67
C VAL A 8 4.37 -16.70 4.72
N MET A 9 5.24 -17.68 4.50
CA MET A 9 4.88 -19.11 4.63
C MET A 9 4.37 -19.45 6.04
N VAL A 10 4.99 -18.89 7.08
CA VAL A 10 4.53 -19.05 8.47
C VAL A 10 3.17 -18.39 8.69
N LEU A 11 2.92 -17.23 8.08
CA LEU A 11 1.61 -16.56 8.16
C LEU A 11 0.50 -17.42 7.54
N PHE A 12 0.72 -17.98 6.35
CA PHE A 12 -0.24 -18.89 5.70
C PHE A 12 -0.49 -20.17 6.50
N LYS A 13 0.51 -20.66 7.26
CA LYS A 13 0.34 -21.80 8.14
C LYS A 13 -0.47 -21.48 9.40
N ARG A 14 -0.45 -20.24 9.88
CA ARG A 14 -1.04 -19.84 11.17
C ARG A 14 -2.40 -19.16 11.05
N PHE A 15 -2.66 -18.49 9.95
CA PHE A 15 -3.85 -17.69 9.74
C PHE A 15 -4.58 -18.14 8.48
N GLU A 16 -5.87 -17.81 8.39
CA GLU A 16 -6.62 -17.95 7.15
C GLU A 16 -5.93 -17.17 6.01
N ALA A 17 -5.95 -17.73 4.79
CA ALA A 17 -5.18 -17.21 3.66
C ALA A 17 -5.42 -15.71 3.41
N ARG A 18 -6.68 -15.24 3.47
CA ARG A 18 -7.04 -13.82 3.27
C ARG A 18 -6.36 -12.90 4.30
N LEU A 19 -6.40 -13.30 5.58
CA LEU A 19 -5.76 -12.55 6.65
C LEU A 19 -4.22 -12.62 6.54
N ALA A 20 -3.68 -13.79 6.20
CA ALA A 20 -2.25 -13.99 5.98
C ALA A 20 -1.73 -13.06 4.86
N VAL A 21 -2.45 -12.97 3.73
CA VAL A 21 -2.13 -12.07 2.61
C VAL A 21 -2.19 -10.61 3.04
N SER A 22 -3.25 -10.22 3.78
CA SER A 22 -3.39 -8.84 4.29
C SER A 22 -2.24 -8.45 5.22
N ILE A 23 -1.91 -9.31 6.19
CA ILE A 23 -0.79 -9.08 7.12
C ILE A 23 0.53 -9.05 6.36
N ALA A 24 0.76 -9.99 5.44
CA ALA A 24 1.98 -10.06 4.63
C ALA A 24 2.16 -8.80 3.78
N PHE A 25 1.09 -8.30 3.17
CA PHE A 25 1.17 -7.10 2.35
C PHE A 25 1.41 -5.84 3.20
N VAL A 26 0.60 -5.65 4.25
CA VAL A 26 0.68 -4.49 5.14
C VAL A 26 2.02 -4.44 5.87
N ALA A 27 2.43 -5.53 6.53
CA ALA A 27 3.69 -5.57 7.26
C ALA A 27 4.89 -5.52 6.33
N GLY A 28 4.80 -6.16 5.15
CA GLY A 28 5.83 -6.09 4.12
C GLY A 28 6.04 -4.65 3.67
N TRP A 29 4.96 -3.94 3.38
CA TRP A 29 5.00 -2.54 2.94
C TRP A 29 5.52 -1.59 4.02
N MET A 30 5.12 -1.83 5.28
CA MET A 30 5.44 -0.98 6.43
C MET A 30 6.84 -1.16 7.00
N PHE A 31 7.47 -2.32 6.84
CA PHE A 31 8.70 -2.63 7.57
C PHE A 31 9.85 -3.10 6.70
N LEU A 32 9.61 -3.59 5.47
CA LEU A 32 10.71 -4.00 4.60
C LEU A 32 11.55 -2.80 4.16
N PRO A 33 12.86 -3.00 3.93
CA PRO A 33 13.74 -1.91 3.54
C PRO A 33 13.41 -1.45 2.13
N VAL A 34 13.67 -0.16 1.90
CA VAL A 34 13.65 0.43 0.55
C VAL A 34 14.99 0.14 -0.12
N ALA A 35 15.17 -1.12 -0.53
CA ALA A 35 16.32 -1.58 -1.30
C ALA A 35 15.88 -2.24 -2.60
N ALA A 36 16.72 -2.13 -3.61
CA ALA A 36 16.61 -2.82 -4.88
C ALA A 36 17.85 -3.69 -5.08
N PHE A 37 17.69 -5.01 -5.06
CA PHE A 37 18.78 -5.93 -5.41
C PHE A 37 18.70 -6.23 -6.90
N LYS A 38 19.74 -5.82 -7.64
CA LYS A 38 19.85 -6.10 -9.06
C LYS A 38 20.10 -7.58 -9.27
N LEU A 39 19.16 -8.26 -9.90
CA LEU A 39 19.33 -9.64 -10.31
C LEU A 39 19.79 -9.66 -11.78
N PRO A 40 20.71 -10.55 -12.17
CA PRO A 40 21.07 -10.71 -13.56
C PRO A 40 19.85 -11.24 -14.33
N VAL A 41 19.46 -10.54 -15.41
CA VAL A 41 18.32 -10.87 -16.31
C VAL A 41 16.93 -10.68 -15.70
N LEU A 42 16.77 -10.85 -14.38
CA LEU A 42 15.51 -10.61 -13.68
C LEU A 42 15.39 -9.14 -13.22
N PRO A 43 14.16 -8.64 -12.97
CA PRO A 43 13.94 -7.28 -12.54
C PRO A 43 14.39 -7.15 -11.09
N ASP A 44 14.60 -5.89 -10.69
CA ASP A 44 15.11 -5.60 -9.37
C ASP A 44 14.24 -6.24 -8.28
N TYR A 45 14.90 -6.95 -7.36
CA TYR A 45 14.24 -7.54 -6.21
C TYR A 45 14.04 -6.43 -5.17
N THR A 46 12.87 -5.80 -5.26
CA THR A 46 12.41 -4.71 -4.40
C THR A 46 11.50 -5.23 -3.28
N LYS A 47 11.13 -4.35 -2.33
CA LYS A 47 10.16 -4.69 -1.28
C LYS A 47 8.83 -5.19 -1.86
N THR A 48 8.40 -4.66 -3.01
CA THR A 48 7.19 -5.07 -3.72
C THR A 48 7.34 -6.50 -4.23
N THR A 49 8.44 -6.80 -4.93
CA THR A 49 8.75 -8.14 -5.44
C THR A 49 8.84 -9.15 -4.31
N ALA A 50 9.55 -8.83 -3.22
CA ALA A 50 9.68 -9.70 -2.06
C ALA A 50 8.33 -10.05 -1.42
N THR A 51 7.43 -9.06 -1.34
CA THR A 51 6.10 -9.23 -0.77
C THR A 51 5.19 -10.04 -1.69
N CYS A 52 5.13 -9.69 -2.97
CA CYS A 52 4.25 -10.35 -3.94
C CYS A 52 4.69 -11.79 -4.20
N VAL A 53 5.98 -12.03 -4.42
CA VAL A 53 6.51 -13.38 -4.62
C VAL A 53 6.33 -14.22 -3.36
N GLY A 54 6.54 -13.65 -2.17
CA GLY A 54 6.27 -14.35 -0.91
C GLY A 54 4.81 -14.78 -0.76
N ILE A 55 3.88 -13.88 -1.10
CA ILE A 55 2.44 -14.16 -1.08
C ILE A 55 2.06 -15.23 -2.11
N LEU A 56 2.53 -15.10 -3.35
CA LEU A 56 2.21 -16.06 -4.42
C LEU A 56 2.83 -17.43 -4.15
N ALA A 57 4.03 -17.49 -3.57
CA ALA A 57 4.61 -18.74 -3.09
C ALA A 57 3.75 -19.34 -1.96
N GLY A 58 3.35 -18.54 -0.97
CA GLY A 58 2.43 -18.97 0.09
C GLY A 58 1.11 -19.51 -0.45
N ALA A 59 0.46 -18.78 -1.34
CA ALA A 59 -0.75 -19.21 -2.03
C ALA A 59 -0.50 -20.51 -2.80
N TRP A 60 0.61 -20.64 -3.52
CA TRP A 60 0.95 -21.86 -4.25
C TRP A 60 1.13 -23.07 -3.33
N PHE A 61 1.62 -22.92 -2.10
CA PHE A 61 1.80 -24.07 -1.21
C PHE A 61 0.57 -24.40 -0.36
N PHE A 62 -0.24 -23.39 -0.01
CA PHE A 62 -1.31 -23.55 0.98
C PHE A 62 -2.73 -23.32 0.43
N ASP A 63 -2.88 -22.68 -0.74
CA ASP A 63 -4.18 -22.21 -1.27
C ASP A 63 -4.21 -22.19 -2.81
N LYS A 64 -3.83 -23.30 -3.44
CA LYS A 64 -3.67 -23.42 -4.91
C LYS A 64 -4.96 -23.19 -5.69
N ASP A 65 -6.10 -23.49 -5.10
CA ASP A 65 -7.38 -23.43 -5.80
C ASP A 65 -7.76 -21.98 -6.17
N ARG A 66 -7.26 -20.99 -5.40
CA ARG A 66 -7.47 -19.56 -5.66
C ARG A 66 -6.93 -19.08 -7.00
N PHE A 67 -5.89 -19.70 -7.53
CA PHE A 67 -5.36 -19.32 -8.85
C PHE A 67 -6.40 -19.59 -9.95
N GLY A 68 -7.27 -20.58 -9.78
CA GLY A 68 -8.36 -20.91 -10.70
C GLY A 68 -9.61 -20.04 -10.56
N GLU A 69 -9.74 -19.30 -9.47
CA GLU A 69 -10.86 -18.35 -9.26
C GLU A 69 -10.70 -17.06 -10.08
N PHE A 70 -9.52 -16.83 -10.68
CA PHE A 70 -9.30 -15.65 -11.50
C PHE A 70 -10.16 -15.70 -12.76
N GLN A 71 -11.19 -14.86 -12.79
CA GLN A 71 -12.03 -14.63 -13.95
C GLN A 71 -11.75 -13.25 -14.54
N PHE A 72 -11.37 -13.25 -15.82
CA PHE A 72 -11.10 -12.02 -16.56
C PHE A 72 -12.40 -11.20 -16.72
N ASN A 73 -12.33 -9.94 -16.31
CA ASN A 73 -13.41 -8.97 -16.37
C ASN A 73 -12.92 -7.75 -17.18
N PRO A 74 -13.79 -7.04 -17.92
CA PRO A 74 -13.44 -5.75 -18.52
C PRO A 74 -12.73 -4.74 -17.59
N ALA A 75 -12.95 -4.83 -16.28
CA ALA A 75 -12.22 -4.05 -15.27
C ALA A 75 -10.69 -4.33 -15.21
N ASP A 76 -10.23 -5.46 -15.75
CA ASP A 76 -8.82 -5.85 -15.82
C ASP A 76 -8.10 -5.23 -17.04
N ILE A 77 -8.86 -4.75 -18.06
CA ILE A 77 -8.31 -4.17 -19.30
C ILE A 77 -7.39 -2.97 -19.02
N PRO A 78 -7.77 -1.96 -18.19
CA PRO A 78 -6.88 -0.85 -17.90
C PRO A 78 -5.56 -1.28 -17.26
N MET A 79 -5.59 -2.32 -16.40
CA MET A 79 -4.37 -2.85 -15.77
C MET A 79 -3.47 -3.56 -16.79
N LEU A 80 -4.04 -4.32 -17.72
CA LEU A 80 -3.29 -4.91 -18.82
C LEU A 80 -2.64 -3.83 -19.69
N LEU A 81 -3.40 -2.82 -20.10
CA LEU A 81 -2.89 -1.69 -20.87
C LEU A 81 -1.77 -0.96 -20.13
N TRP A 82 -1.93 -0.73 -18.83
CA TRP A 82 -0.91 -0.13 -17.97
C TRP A 82 0.38 -0.95 -17.90
N CYS A 83 0.28 -2.27 -17.88
CA CYS A 83 1.45 -3.16 -17.88
C CYS A 83 2.13 -3.23 -19.25
N THR A 84 1.37 -3.16 -20.35
CA THR A 84 1.89 -3.26 -21.72
C THR A 84 2.32 -1.92 -22.34
N SER A 85 1.87 -0.79 -21.78
CA SER A 85 2.19 0.54 -22.32
C SER A 85 3.69 0.82 -22.44
N PRO A 86 4.58 0.40 -21.51
CA PRO A 86 6.00 0.70 -21.63
C PRO A 86 6.64 0.05 -22.86
N PHE A 87 6.16 -1.12 -23.29
CA PHE A 87 6.66 -1.78 -24.49
C PHE A 87 6.46 -0.90 -25.74
N PHE A 88 5.22 -0.41 -25.93
CA PHE A 88 4.91 0.47 -27.06
C PHE A 88 5.68 1.78 -26.98
N SER A 89 5.83 2.35 -25.78
CA SER A 89 6.63 3.56 -25.56
C SER A 89 8.11 3.34 -25.91
N SER A 90 8.75 2.25 -25.47
CA SER A 90 10.17 2.01 -25.77
C SER A 90 10.42 1.75 -27.26
N VAL A 91 9.50 1.05 -27.94
CA VAL A 91 9.58 0.84 -29.40
C VAL A 91 9.37 2.16 -30.15
N ALA A 92 8.41 2.99 -29.73
CA ALA A 92 8.15 4.29 -30.36
C ALA A 92 9.26 5.32 -30.14
N ASN A 93 10.06 5.17 -29.07
CA ASN A 93 11.19 6.04 -28.75
C ASN A 93 12.56 5.46 -29.20
N ASP A 94 12.58 4.44 -30.08
CA ASP A 94 13.80 3.82 -30.61
C ASP A 94 14.77 3.25 -29.55
N LEU A 95 14.27 2.92 -28.35
CA LEU A 95 15.04 2.29 -27.27
C LEU A 95 15.21 0.78 -27.47
N GLY A 96 14.42 0.20 -28.38
CA GLY A 96 14.46 -1.21 -28.77
C GLY A 96 13.52 -2.11 -27.97
N ALA A 97 13.24 -3.29 -28.53
CA ALA A 97 12.29 -4.25 -27.96
C ALA A 97 12.75 -4.86 -26.63
N TYR A 98 14.07 -4.94 -26.41
CA TYR A 98 14.63 -5.45 -25.15
C TYR A 98 14.32 -4.51 -23.98
N ASP A 99 14.51 -3.20 -24.18
CA ASP A 99 14.13 -2.20 -23.17
C ASP A 99 12.63 -2.26 -22.92
N GLY A 100 11.81 -2.27 -23.97
CA GLY A 100 10.36 -2.37 -23.84
C GLY A 100 9.89 -3.59 -23.04
N LEU A 101 10.48 -4.76 -23.29
CA LEU A 101 10.15 -5.99 -22.55
C LEU A 101 10.58 -5.89 -21.09
N SER A 102 11.77 -5.34 -20.83
CA SER A 102 12.27 -5.11 -19.46
C SER A 102 11.35 -4.16 -18.68
N GLN A 103 10.94 -3.04 -19.28
CA GLN A 103 10.04 -2.08 -18.66
C GLN A 103 8.64 -2.65 -18.41
N THR A 104 8.06 -3.39 -19.38
CA THR A 104 6.78 -4.08 -19.19
C THR A 104 6.85 -5.11 -18.06
N MET A 105 7.96 -5.84 -17.94
CA MET A 105 8.16 -6.80 -16.86
C MET A 105 8.28 -6.10 -15.50
N TYR A 106 9.04 -5.01 -15.40
CA TYR A 106 9.12 -4.18 -14.21
C TYR A 106 7.74 -3.63 -13.80
N GLN A 107 6.98 -3.13 -14.76
CA GLN A 107 5.63 -2.58 -14.56
C GLN A 107 4.65 -3.65 -14.07
N SER A 108 4.71 -4.85 -14.67
CA SER A 108 3.88 -5.99 -14.32
C SER A 108 4.16 -6.50 -12.90
N ILE A 109 5.42 -6.50 -12.47
CA ILE A 109 5.78 -6.87 -11.08
C ILE A 109 5.33 -5.80 -10.10
N THR A 110 5.51 -4.53 -10.45
CA THR A 110 5.22 -3.40 -9.55
C THR A 110 3.71 -3.20 -9.35
N TRP A 111 2.90 -3.35 -10.39
CA TRP A 111 1.46 -3.06 -10.36
C TRP A 111 0.59 -4.27 -10.66
N GLY A 112 0.97 -5.09 -11.63
CA GLY A 112 0.21 -6.27 -12.06
C GLY A 112 0.13 -7.37 -10.99
N LEU A 113 1.23 -7.68 -10.30
CA LEU A 113 1.21 -8.71 -9.25
C LEU A 113 0.35 -8.32 -8.03
N PRO A 114 0.48 -7.12 -7.43
CA PRO A 114 -0.44 -6.69 -6.37
C PRO A 114 -1.90 -6.72 -6.82
N TYR A 115 -2.18 -6.29 -8.05
CA TYR A 115 -3.53 -6.31 -8.62
C TYR A 115 -4.07 -7.74 -8.73
N TYR A 116 -3.28 -8.66 -9.30
CA TYR A 116 -3.66 -10.06 -9.43
C TYR A 116 -3.95 -10.69 -8.06
N ILE A 117 -3.07 -10.48 -7.07
CA ILE A 117 -3.28 -10.93 -5.69
C ILE A 117 -4.59 -10.37 -5.13
N ALA A 118 -4.89 -9.09 -5.40
CA ALA A 118 -6.12 -8.49 -4.93
C ALA A 118 -7.38 -9.08 -5.59
N ARG A 119 -7.31 -9.44 -6.88
CA ARG A 119 -8.44 -10.07 -7.59
C ARG A 119 -8.77 -11.45 -7.05
N ILE A 120 -7.76 -12.27 -6.73
CA ILE A 120 -7.97 -13.62 -6.19
C ILE A 120 -8.38 -13.63 -4.72
N TYR A 121 -7.95 -12.65 -3.91
CA TYR A 121 -8.21 -12.65 -2.46
C TYR A 121 -9.29 -11.68 -1.98
N TYR A 122 -9.55 -10.58 -2.68
CA TYR A 122 -10.41 -9.48 -2.21
C TYR A 122 -11.62 -9.19 -3.12
N SER A 123 -12.21 -10.23 -3.71
CA SER A 123 -13.44 -10.07 -4.52
C SER A 123 -14.72 -9.96 -3.68
N ASP A 124 -14.70 -10.37 -2.41
CA ASP A 124 -15.85 -10.33 -1.51
C ASP A 124 -15.80 -9.15 -0.53
N PHE A 125 -16.97 -8.70 -0.07
CA PHE A 125 -17.10 -7.65 0.94
C PHE A 125 -16.32 -7.97 2.24
N GLU A 126 -16.46 -9.19 2.75
CA GLU A 126 -15.74 -9.63 3.95
C GLU A 126 -14.22 -9.59 3.76
N ALA A 127 -13.74 -9.95 2.57
CA ALA A 127 -12.32 -9.91 2.25
C ALA A 127 -11.79 -8.47 2.15
N MET A 128 -12.56 -7.57 1.51
CA MET A 128 -12.24 -6.14 1.48
C MET A 128 -12.20 -5.54 2.90
N LYS A 129 -13.13 -5.95 3.77
CA LYS A 129 -13.15 -5.53 5.19
C LYS A 129 -11.89 -5.98 5.93
N ILE A 130 -11.43 -7.22 5.72
CA ILE A 130 -10.18 -7.73 6.31
C ILE A 130 -8.99 -6.86 5.89
N LEU A 131 -8.87 -6.54 4.60
CA LEU A 131 -7.81 -5.67 4.11
C LEU A 131 -7.90 -4.26 4.71
N ALA A 132 -9.10 -3.68 4.75
CA ALA A 132 -9.32 -2.36 5.30
C ALA A 132 -8.93 -2.28 6.79
N LEU A 133 -9.30 -3.30 7.57
CA LEU A 133 -8.90 -3.43 8.97
C LEU A 133 -7.39 -3.62 9.10
N ALA A 134 -6.76 -4.43 8.25
CA ALA A 134 -5.32 -4.64 8.28
C ALA A 134 -4.55 -3.34 8.03
N VAL A 135 -4.98 -2.52 7.05
CA VAL A 135 -4.36 -1.21 6.78
C VAL A 135 -4.61 -0.23 7.93
N PHE A 136 -5.81 -0.20 8.50
CA PHE A 136 -6.11 0.65 9.66
C PHE A 136 -5.26 0.28 10.89
N ILE A 137 -5.16 -1.01 11.21
CA ILE A 137 -4.29 -1.52 12.28
C ILE A 137 -2.83 -1.22 11.96
N GLY A 138 -2.41 -1.38 10.70
CA GLY A 138 -1.09 -0.98 10.23
C GLY A 138 -0.79 0.49 10.50
N GLY A 139 -1.72 1.39 10.18
CA GLY A 139 -1.62 2.81 10.53
C GLY A 139 -1.43 3.04 12.03
N ILE A 140 -2.22 2.36 12.88
CA ILE A 140 -2.11 2.46 14.35
C ILE A 140 -0.73 1.99 14.83
N VAL A 141 -0.27 0.85 14.34
CA VAL A 141 1.06 0.29 14.68
C VAL A 141 2.18 1.24 14.23
N TYR A 142 1.96 2.03 13.18
CA TYR A 142 2.95 2.99 12.68
C TYR A 142 3.08 4.26 13.53
N ILE A 143 2.08 4.60 14.35
CA ILE A 143 2.07 5.80 15.22
C ILE A 143 3.35 5.98 16.04
N PRO A 144 3.81 5.00 16.85
CA PRO A 144 5.01 5.17 17.67
C PRO A 144 6.28 5.42 16.84
N PHE A 145 6.38 4.79 15.66
CA PHE A 145 7.53 4.98 14.77
C PHE A 145 7.53 6.38 14.14
N CYS A 146 6.36 6.86 13.71
CA CYS A 146 6.22 8.23 13.22
C CYS A 146 6.55 9.24 14.32
N TRP A 147 6.08 9.01 15.55
CA TRP A 147 6.37 9.89 16.69
C TRP A 147 7.87 9.98 16.98
N PHE A 148 8.55 8.84 16.97
CA PHE A 148 9.99 8.79 17.18
C PHE A 148 10.76 9.65 16.17
N GLU A 149 10.45 9.52 14.88
CA GLU A 149 11.14 10.30 13.84
C GLU A 149 10.76 11.78 13.80
N MET A 150 9.54 12.13 14.23
CA MET A 150 9.15 13.54 14.38
C MET A 150 10.00 14.26 15.43
N ILE A 151 10.48 13.55 16.46
CA ILE A 151 11.37 14.09 17.50
C ILE A 151 12.84 14.00 17.09
N MET A 152 13.28 12.82 16.65
CA MET A 152 14.71 12.48 16.52
C MET A 152 15.28 12.71 15.12
N SER A 153 14.45 13.09 14.14
CA SER A 153 14.70 13.05 12.69
C SER A 153 14.62 11.64 12.06
N PRO A 154 14.54 11.52 10.72
CA PRO A 154 14.42 10.22 10.03
C PRO A 154 15.69 9.37 10.20
N GLN A 155 15.68 8.49 11.19
CA GLN A 155 16.81 7.62 11.54
C GLN A 155 16.42 6.13 11.60
N LEU A 156 15.13 5.76 11.64
CA LEU A 156 14.73 4.38 11.91
C LEU A 156 15.22 3.42 10.82
N HIS A 157 15.09 3.83 9.56
CA HIS A 157 15.59 3.02 8.46
C HIS A 157 17.10 2.81 8.54
N ARG A 158 17.86 3.86 8.89
CA ARG A 158 19.32 3.77 9.04
C ARG A 158 19.70 2.91 10.24
N MET A 159 19.00 3.03 11.37
CA MET A 159 19.25 2.23 12.56
C MET A 159 18.99 0.74 12.33
N THR A 160 17.98 0.41 11.52
CA THR A 160 17.55 -0.98 11.28
C THR A 160 18.28 -1.63 10.12
N TYR A 161 18.48 -0.89 9.02
CA TYR A 161 19.02 -1.40 7.76
C TYR A 161 20.40 -0.87 7.40
N GLY A 162 20.93 0.12 8.13
CA GLY A 162 22.27 0.67 7.93
C GLY A 162 22.37 1.78 6.88
N PHE A 163 21.28 2.16 6.20
CA PHE A 163 21.31 3.19 5.15
C PHE A 163 20.05 4.08 5.13
N HIS A 164 20.15 5.25 4.49
CA HIS A 164 19.02 6.19 4.29
C HIS A 164 18.29 5.88 2.98
N GLN A 165 16.98 6.06 2.97
CA GLN A 165 16.12 5.73 1.82
C GLN A 165 16.15 6.84 0.77
N HIS A 166 16.17 8.09 1.23
CA HIS A 166 16.14 9.28 0.37
C HIS A 166 17.04 10.38 0.95
N ASN A 167 17.31 11.40 0.13
CA ASN A 167 18.03 12.60 0.53
C ASN A 167 17.35 13.29 1.74
N PHE A 168 18.13 13.48 2.80
CA PHE A 168 17.71 14.11 4.06
C PHE A 168 17.11 15.50 3.87
N LEU A 169 17.56 16.26 2.87
CA LEU A 169 17.04 17.61 2.61
C LEU A 169 15.54 17.63 2.31
N GLN A 170 14.99 16.55 1.72
CA GLN A 170 13.55 16.46 1.43
C GLN A 170 12.68 16.20 2.68
N THR A 171 13.31 15.98 3.84
CA THR A 171 12.64 15.71 5.11
C THR A 171 12.49 16.96 5.97
N LEU A 172 13.29 17.99 5.70
CA LEU A 172 13.22 19.29 6.36
C LEU A 172 12.04 20.10 5.83
N ARG A 173 11.36 20.79 6.74
CA ARG A 173 10.34 21.78 6.39
C ARG A 173 10.75 23.15 6.86
N ASP A 174 10.23 24.17 6.18
CA ASP A 174 10.51 25.59 6.43
C ASP A 174 10.20 26.06 7.87
N GLY A 175 9.44 25.26 8.65
CA GLY A 175 9.09 25.52 10.06
C GLY A 175 9.90 24.75 11.12
N GLY A 176 10.99 24.07 10.76
CA GLY A 176 11.90 23.42 11.73
C GLY A 176 11.46 22.05 12.26
N GLY A 177 10.50 21.39 11.59
CA GLY A 177 10.05 20.03 11.91
C GLY A 177 10.50 19.00 10.86
N PHE A 178 10.64 17.74 11.28
CA PHE A 178 10.98 16.63 10.39
C PHE A 178 9.73 15.88 9.93
N ARG A 179 9.65 15.59 8.63
CA ARG A 179 8.62 14.68 8.12
C ARG A 179 9.10 13.22 8.26
N PRO A 180 8.40 12.38 9.06
CA PRO A 180 8.78 10.99 9.24
C PRO A 180 8.66 10.20 7.93
N MET A 181 9.64 9.33 7.70
CA MET A 181 9.70 8.41 6.56
C MET A 181 9.61 6.96 7.05
N VAL A 182 10.17 6.67 8.22
CA VAL A 182 10.15 5.38 8.90
C VAL A 182 10.73 4.30 7.98
N TYR A 183 9.92 3.45 7.33
CA TYR A 183 10.38 2.47 6.33
C TYR A 183 9.79 2.71 4.93
N MET A 184 9.16 3.86 4.71
CA MET A 184 8.67 4.28 3.39
C MET A 184 9.73 5.07 2.63
N ASP A 185 9.62 5.09 1.30
CA ASP A 185 10.61 5.72 0.41
C ASP A 185 10.81 7.22 0.69
N HIS A 186 9.71 7.94 0.92
CA HIS A 186 9.74 9.37 1.24
C HIS A 186 8.60 9.75 2.19
N GLY A 187 8.67 10.95 2.78
CA GLY A 187 7.69 11.38 3.79
C GLY A 187 6.25 11.53 3.27
N LEU A 188 6.07 11.87 1.99
CA LEU A 188 4.72 11.90 1.39
C LEU A 188 4.08 10.51 1.36
N MET A 189 4.86 9.45 1.14
CA MET A 189 4.38 8.07 1.14
C MET A 189 3.91 7.66 2.54
N THR A 190 4.67 8.00 3.58
CA THR A 190 4.25 7.82 4.98
C THR A 190 3.00 8.63 5.30
N SER A 191 2.92 9.88 4.86
CA SER A 191 1.73 10.72 5.06
C SER A 191 0.49 10.10 4.41
N MET A 192 0.62 9.59 3.18
CA MET A 192 -0.47 8.90 2.47
C MET A 192 -0.86 7.60 3.17
N TRP A 193 0.08 6.85 3.73
CA TRP A 193 -0.19 5.65 4.51
C TRP A 193 -1.05 5.96 5.76
N MET A 194 -0.70 7.01 6.50
CA MET A 194 -1.47 7.42 7.67
C MET A 194 -2.87 7.93 7.28
N VAL A 195 -2.96 8.74 6.22
CA VAL A 195 -4.24 9.19 5.66
C VAL A 195 -5.12 8.01 5.24
N LEU A 196 -4.55 7.00 4.58
CA LEU A 196 -5.28 5.80 4.17
C LEU A 196 -5.82 5.04 5.39
N GLY A 197 -5.02 4.92 6.45
CA GLY A 197 -5.46 4.35 7.73
C GLY A 197 -6.63 5.12 8.32
N VAL A 198 -6.54 6.46 8.41
CA VAL A 198 -7.64 7.31 8.90
C VAL A 198 -8.89 7.13 8.03
N PHE A 199 -8.75 7.21 6.72
CA PHE A 199 -9.85 7.09 5.77
C PHE A 199 -10.59 5.76 5.95
N LEU A 200 -9.87 4.64 5.95
CA LEU A 200 -10.47 3.31 6.13
C LEU A 200 -11.06 3.14 7.53
N GLY A 201 -10.40 3.63 8.58
CA GLY A 201 -10.92 3.60 9.95
C GLY A 201 -12.21 4.39 10.12
N THR A 202 -12.29 5.59 9.53
CA THR A 202 -13.51 6.41 9.54
C THR A 202 -14.65 5.79 8.72
N TRP A 203 -14.34 5.16 7.58
CA TRP A 203 -15.35 4.46 6.79
C TRP A 203 -15.91 3.24 7.52
N LEU A 204 -15.04 2.41 8.10
CA LEU A 204 -15.44 1.26 8.92
C LEU A 204 -16.27 1.70 10.13
N LEU A 205 -15.95 2.85 10.74
CA LEU A 205 -16.75 3.44 11.81
C LEU A 205 -18.15 3.83 11.32
N TYR A 206 -18.23 4.46 10.14
CA TYR A 206 -19.48 4.92 9.55
C TYR A 206 -20.44 3.77 9.21
N ILE A 207 -19.93 2.66 8.67
CA ILE A 207 -20.75 1.48 8.35
C ILE A 207 -21.05 0.58 9.57
N GLY A 208 -20.45 0.85 10.73
CA GLY A 208 -20.67 0.09 11.96
C GLY A 208 -19.90 -1.23 12.07
N GLU A 209 -18.98 -1.50 11.14
CA GLU A 209 -18.16 -2.72 11.08
C GLU A 209 -16.82 -2.57 11.83
N LEU A 210 -16.55 -1.41 12.41
CA LEU A 210 -15.33 -1.19 13.19
C LEU A 210 -15.39 -1.93 14.53
N PRO A 211 -14.38 -2.77 14.87
CA PRO A 211 -14.33 -3.42 16.17
C PRO A 211 -14.38 -2.41 17.30
N LYS A 212 -15.14 -2.69 18.37
CA LYS A 212 -15.28 -1.75 19.51
C LYS A 212 -13.98 -1.52 20.28
N LYS A 213 -13.13 -2.54 20.34
CA LYS A 213 -11.82 -2.50 21.00
C LYS A 213 -10.78 -3.19 20.13
N ILE A 214 -9.59 -2.61 20.06
CA ILE A 214 -8.40 -3.20 19.46
C ILE A 214 -7.29 -3.09 20.51
N MET A 215 -6.58 -4.20 20.77
CA MET A 215 -5.52 -4.26 21.80
C MET A 215 -5.96 -3.72 23.18
N SER A 216 -7.19 -4.04 23.59
CA SER A 216 -7.83 -3.56 24.84
C SER A 216 -8.12 -2.05 24.92
N VAL A 217 -7.78 -1.27 23.90
CA VAL A 217 -8.07 0.16 23.80
C VAL A 217 -9.34 0.37 22.95
N PRO A 218 -10.25 1.29 23.34
CA PRO A 218 -11.41 1.60 22.50
C PRO A 218 -10.96 2.21 21.17
N THR A 219 -11.47 1.68 20.07
CA THR A 219 -10.96 1.98 18.72
C THR A 219 -11.13 3.44 18.32
N LEU A 220 -12.11 4.14 18.90
CA LEU A 220 -12.29 5.58 18.69
C LEU A 220 -11.09 6.40 19.18
N TYR A 221 -10.48 6.00 20.31
CA TYR A 221 -9.26 6.65 20.80
C TYR A 221 -8.09 6.37 19.86
N LEU A 222 -7.97 5.15 19.32
CA LEU A 222 -6.91 4.81 18.37
C LEU A 222 -7.06 5.59 17.05
N LEU A 223 -8.29 5.77 16.57
CA LEU A 223 -8.55 6.62 15.41
C LEU A 223 -8.19 8.09 15.67
N GLY A 224 -8.52 8.61 16.85
CA GLY A 224 -8.11 9.94 17.28
C GLY A 224 -6.58 10.09 17.39
N MET A 225 -5.91 9.07 17.95
CA MET A 225 -4.45 9.02 18.02
C MET A 225 -3.81 8.94 16.64
N LEU A 226 -4.44 8.30 15.66
CA LEU A 226 -3.94 8.20 14.29
C LEU A 226 -4.06 9.53 13.51
N LEU A 227 -5.11 10.31 13.79
CA LEU A 227 -5.29 11.65 13.20
C LEU A 227 -4.17 12.61 13.60
N PHE A 228 -3.68 12.52 14.83
CA PHE A 228 -2.64 13.42 15.33
C PHE A 228 -1.34 13.42 14.50
N PRO A 229 -0.63 12.28 14.31
CA PRO A 229 0.57 12.23 13.49
C PRO A 229 0.26 12.58 12.03
N THR A 230 -0.92 12.21 11.51
CA THR A 230 -1.35 12.56 10.14
C THR A 230 -1.33 14.07 9.90
N ILE A 231 -1.81 14.85 10.88
CA ILE A 231 -1.81 16.32 10.82
C ILE A 231 -0.38 16.87 11.03
N MET A 232 0.36 16.32 12.00
CA MET A 232 1.73 16.74 12.32
C MET A 232 2.73 16.52 11.18
N MET A 233 2.49 15.58 10.26
CA MET A 233 3.30 15.40 9.05
C MET A 233 3.19 16.57 8.04
N GLN A 234 2.30 17.54 8.30
CA GLN A 234 2.10 18.78 7.55
C GLN A 234 1.86 18.58 6.04
N SER A 235 1.31 17.44 5.62
CA SER A 235 1.07 17.15 4.21
C SER A 235 -0.25 17.73 3.73
N VAL A 236 -0.22 18.99 3.25
CA VAL A 236 -1.42 19.66 2.73
C VAL A 236 -2.11 18.82 1.67
N GLY A 237 -1.36 18.29 0.70
CA GLY A 237 -1.93 17.42 -0.34
C GLY A 237 -2.61 16.17 0.21
N ALA A 238 -1.99 15.48 1.17
CA ALA A 238 -2.59 14.26 1.74
C ALA A 238 -3.84 14.57 2.59
N ILE A 239 -3.83 15.68 3.34
CA ILE A 239 -4.98 16.13 4.14
C ILE A 239 -6.14 16.54 3.22
N VAL A 240 -5.86 17.28 2.15
CA VAL A 240 -6.86 17.66 1.14
C VAL A 240 -7.48 16.40 0.50
N LEU A 241 -6.64 15.42 0.11
CA LEU A 241 -7.12 14.14 -0.43
C LEU A 241 -7.98 13.37 0.57
N LEU A 242 -7.65 13.39 1.87
CA LEU A 242 -8.48 12.77 2.91
C LEU A 242 -9.89 13.41 2.95
N PHE A 243 -9.96 14.74 2.99
CA PHE A 243 -11.25 15.45 3.03
C PHE A 243 -12.07 15.22 1.77
N ILE A 244 -11.43 15.29 0.59
CA ILE A 244 -12.10 15.01 -0.69
C ILE A 244 -12.62 13.57 -0.70
N GLY A 245 -11.79 12.60 -0.31
CA GLY A 245 -12.16 11.18 -0.26
C GLY A 245 -13.37 10.95 0.65
N LEU A 246 -13.35 11.50 1.88
CA LEU A 246 -14.46 11.38 2.82
C LEU A 246 -15.74 12.06 2.32
N LEU A 247 -15.61 13.25 1.73
CA LEU A 247 -16.76 13.98 1.18
C LEU A 247 -17.42 13.19 0.04
N VAL A 248 -16.63 12.71 -0.92
CA VAL A 248 -17.12 11.91 -2.05
C VAL A 248 -17.85 10.67 -1.55
N LEU A 249 -17.28 9.98 -0.58
CA LEU A 249 -17.83 8.74 -0.06
C LEU A 249 -19.14 8.98 0.74
N LEU A 250 -19.22 10.05 1.53
CA LEU A 250 -20.45 10.46 2.21
C LEU A 250 -21.55 10.87 1.22
N LEU A 251 -21.20 11.67 0.21
CA LEU A 251 -22.14 12.11 -0.82
C LEU A 251 -22.62 10.94 -1.69
N SER A 252 -21.71 10.06 -2.11
CA SER A 252 -22.04 8.86 -2.90
C SER A 252 -22.99 7.94 -2.14
N THR A 253 -22.77 7.76 -0.83
CA THR A 253 -23.65 6.96 0.02
C THR A 253 -25.04 7.59 0.18
N ARG A 254 -25.11 8.91 0.38
CA ARG A 254 -26.39 9.63 0.49
C ARG A 254 -27.18 9.68 -0.81
N MET A 255 -26.49 9.88 -1.93
CA MET A 255 -27.09 9.97 -3.26
C MET A 255 -27.35 8.59 -3.88
N LYS A 256 -26.85 7.50 -3.27
CA LYS A 256 -26.89 6.13 -3.80
C LYS A 256 -26.40 6.03 -5.25
N SER A 257 -25.39 6.84 -5.59
CA SER A 257 -24.86 6.96 -6.95
C SER A 257 -23.36 6.76 -6.96
N THR A 258 -22.89 5.91 -7.88
CA THR A 258 -21.46 5.60 -8.11
C THR A 258 -20.77 6.66 -8.97
N VAL A 259 -21.52 7.61 -9.56
CA VAL A 259 -20.99 8.61 -10.50
C VAL A 259 -19.86 9.43 -9.88
N LEU A 260 -19.98 9.83 -8.61
CA LEU A 260 -18.94 10.62 -7.94
C LEU A 260 -17.64 9.82 -7.75
N VAL A 261 -17.73 8.51 -7.53
CA VAL A 261 -16.56 7.63 -7.44
C VAL A 261 -15.92 7.46 -8.81
N LEU A 262 -16.71 7.30 -9.87
CA LEU A 262 -16.22 7.19 -11.25
C LEU A 262 -15.50 8.47 -11.70
N VAL A 263 -16.03 9.65 -11.36
CA VAL A 263 -15.38 10.93 -11.64
C VAL A 263 -14.01 10.99 -10.96
N MET A 264 -13.90 10.57 -9.70
CA MET A 264 -12.61 10.55 -8.99
C MET A 264 -11.56 9.64 -9.63
N VAL A 265 -11.98 8.53 -10.26
CA VAL A 265 -11.06 7.65 -11.00
C VAL A 265 -10.53 8.33 -12.27
N ILE A 266 -11.32 9.21 -12.90
CA ILE A 266 -10.95 9.88 -14.15
C ILE A 266 -10.06 11.11 -13.91
N VAL A 267 -10.27 11.83 -12.81
CA VAL A 267 -9.58 13.11 -12.51
C VAL A 267 -8.05 13.05 -12.64
N PRO A 268 -7.33 12.02 -12.14
CA PRO A 268 -5.87 11.94 -12.27
C PRO A 268 -5.36 11.89 -13.72
N HIS A 269 -6.20 11.46 -14.68
CA HIS A 269 -5.83 11.38 -16.10
C HIS A 269 -6.06 12.69 -16.87
N LEU A 270 -6.68 13.69 -16.24
CA LEU A 270 -6.95 15.00 -16.82
C LEU A 270 -5.86 16.04 -16.48
N TYR A 271 -4.87 15.65 -15.68
CA TYR A 271 -3.74 16.46 -15.24
C TYR A 271 -2.48 16.09 -16.02
#